data_AF-A0A0K2RQV8-F1
#
_entry.id   AF-A0A0K2RQV8-F1
#
_cell.length_a   1.000
_cell.length_b   1.000
_cell.length_c   1.000
_cell.angle_alpha   90.00
_cell.angle_beta   90.00
_cell.angle_gamma   90.00
#
_symmetry.space_group_name_H-M   'P 1'
#
loop_
_entity.id
_entity.type
_entity.pdbx_description
1 polymer ?
#
loop_
_entity_poly.entity_id
_entity_poly.type
_entity_poly.pdbx_seq_one_letter_code
_entity_poly.pdbx_strand_id
1 'polypeptide(L)'
;MIRAEASAADKFAAFDLAYSKLLERLRRAKDRKKVHHGRHTPKAVREATATLEPASASEPIYVEASNHQEPTTPPVETSPYDVDNDIPAGDSPVLIRRKVFPAASLTLDDAVDNMELVGHNFYLFVDKETNTPSVVYRRRGWTYGVITLDSTCEPGDEPVEEKIHAYRSNDQAATA
;
A
#
# COMPACT_ATOMS: atom_id res chain seq x y z
N MET A 1 -17.85 -6.10 -20.26
CA MET A 1 -18.62 -5.52 -19.14
C MET A 1 -19.58 -6.57 -18.59
N ILE A 2 -19.58 -6.86 -17.28
CA ILE A 2 -20.53 -7.79 -16.64
C ILE A 2 -21.50 -6.96 -15.79
N ARG A 3 -22.80 -7.05 -16.07
CA ARG A 3 -23.89 -6.36 -15.36
C ARG A 3 -24.95 -7.40 -14.97
N ALA A 4 -25.62 -7.23 -13.85
CA ALA A 4 -26.74 -8.07 -13.43
C ALA A 4 -27.84 -7.20 -12.83
N GLU A 5 -29.09 -7.51 -13.16
CA GLU A 5 -30.28 -6.80 -12.68
C GLU A 5 -31.31 -7.81 -12.18
N ALA A 6 -32.01 -7.44 -11.11
CA ALA A 6 -33.09 -8.22 -10.52
C ALA A 6 -34.12 -7.28 -9.86
N SER A 7 -35.36 -7.76 -9.79
CA SER A 7 -36.47 -7.09 -9.13
C SER A 7 -37.15 -8.10 -8.21
N ALA A 8 -37.51 -7.67 -7.00
CA ALA A 8 -38.25 -8.44 -6.01
C ALA A 8 -39.12 -7.50 -5.17
N ALA A 9 -40.01 -8.08 -4.36
CA ALA A 9 -40.93 -7.31 -3.50
C ALA A 9 -40.22 -6.55 -2.36
N ASP A 10 -39.05 -7.04 -1.93
CA ASP A 10 -38.21 -6.40 -0.91
C ASP A 10 -36.80 -6.11 -1.46
N LYS A 11 -36.16 -5.06 -0.94
CA LYS A 11 -34.84 -4.58 -1.35
C LYS A 11 -33.76 -5.64 -1.13
N PHE A 12 -33.79 -6.34 0.00
CA PHE A 12 -32.81 -7.39 0.31
C PHE A 12 -32.98 -8.58 -0.63
N ALA A 13 -34.22 -9.00 -0.88
CA ALA A 13 -34.51 -10.05 -1.84
C ALA A 13 -34.06 -9.68 -3.27
N ALA A 14 -34.24 -8.42 -3.70
CA ALA A 14 -33.79 -7.96 -5.01
C ALA A 14 -32.25 -7.95 -5.11
N PHE A 15 -31.57 -7.56 -4.04
CA PHE A 15 -30.12 -7.59 -3.94
C PHE A 15 -29.56 -9.01 -4.00
N ASP A 16 -30.07 -9.95 -3.21
CA ASP A 16 -29.60 -11.34 -3.19
C ASP A 16 -29.77 -12.02 -4.56
N LEU A 17 -30.86 -11.69 -5.25
CA LEU A 17 -31.16 -12.21 -6.59
C LEU A 17 -30.27 -11.57 -7.65
N ALA A 18 -29.90 -10.30 -7.51
CA ALA A 18 -28.89 -9.65 -8.37
C ALA A 18 -27.48 -10.21 -8.10
N TYR A 19 -27.15 -10.45 -6.83
CA TYR A 19 -25.87 -10.97 -6.38
C TYR A 19 -25.63 -12.40 -6.90
N SER A 20 -26.61 -13.29 -6.74
CA SER A 20 -26.55 -14.66 -7.29
C SER A 20 -26.35 -14.67 -8.82
N LYS A 21 -27.08 -13.81 -9.56
CA LYS A 21 -26.90 -13.64 -11.01
C LYS A 21 -25.50 -13.12 -11.38
N LEU A 22 -24.95 -12.20 -10.60
CA LEU A 22 -23.60 -11.66 -10.82
C LEU A 22 -22.54 -12.75 -10.63
N LEU A 23 -22.61 -13.50 -9.53
CA LEU A 23 -21.71 -14.61 -9.23
C LEU A 23 -21.71 -15.66 -10.35
N GLU A 24 -22.89 -16.02 -10.85
CA GLU A 24 -22.98 -17.00 -11.94
C GLU A 24 -22.34 -16.47 -13.24
N ARG A 25 -22.58 -15.20 -13.57
CA ARG A 25 -21.95 -14.55 -14.74
C ARG A 25 -20.44 -14.45 -14.60
N LEU A 26 -19.92 -14.15 -13.41
CA LEU A 26 -18.49 -14.14 -13.11
C LEU A 26 -17.89 -15.54 -13.25
N ARG A 27 -18.56 -16.57 -12.74
CA ARG A 27 -18.13 -17.98 -12.92
C ARG A 27 -18.04 -18.34 -14.39
N ARG A 28 -19.08 -18.10 -15.18
CA ARG A 28 -19.09 -18.36 -16.64
C ARG A 28 -18.04 -17.53 -17.39
N ALA A 29 -17.76 -16.31 -16.94
CA ALA A 29 -16.69 -15.50 -17.54
C ALA A 29 -15.30 -16.07 -17.23
N LYS A 30 -15.06 -16.53 -16.00
CA LYS A 30 -13.84 -17.22 -15.59
C LYS A 30 -13.67 -18.53 -16.36
N ASP A 31 -14.72 -19.32 -16.46
CA ASP A 31 -14.71 -20.61 -17.17
C ASP A 31 -14.48 -20.40 -18.68
N ARG A 32 -15.02 -19.33 -19.28
CA ARG A 32 -14.72 -18.96 -20.68
C ARG A 32 -13.27 -18.47 -20.87
N LYS A 33 -12.71 -17.75 -19.90
CA LYS A 33 -11.28 -17.37 -19.89
C LYS A 33 -10.38 -18.57 -19.71
N LYS A 34 -10.88 -19.62 -19.05
CA LYS A 34 -10.26 -20.94 -18.99
C LYS A 34 -10.44 -21.65 -20.34
N VAL A 35 -9.84 -21.07 -21.38
CA VAL A 35 -9.88 -21.60 -22.74
C VAL A 35 -9.15 -22.94 -22.75
N HIS A 36 -9.88 -24.02 -22.99
CA HIS A 36 -9.35 -25.33 -23.32
C HIS A 36 -9.59 -25.59 -24.82
N HIS A 37 -8.79 -24.97 -25.69
CA HIS A 37 -8.80 -25.28 -27.12
C HIS A 37 -7.48 -25.96 -27.52
N GLY A 38 -7.60 -27.20 -28.00
CA GLY A 38 -6.56 -27.90 -28.75
C GLY A 38 -5.25 -28.12 -27.99
N ARG A 39 -4.14 -28.04 -28.73
CA ARG A 39 -2.76 -28.45 -28.37
C ARG A 39 -2.14 -27.73 -27.14
N HIS A 40 -2.90 -26.84 -26.49
CA HIS A 40 -2.54 -26.13 -25.25
C HIS A 40 -3.46 -26.53 -24.09
N THR A 41 -3.77 -27.81 -23.95
CA THR A 41 -4.31 -28.33 -22.68
C THR A 41 -3.24 -28.18 -21.60
N PRO A 42 -3.55 -27.60 -20.42
CA PRO A 42 -2.60 -27.61 -19.32
C PRO A 42 -2.26 -29.06 -18.98
N LYS A 43 -0.99 -29.31 -18.66
CA LYS A 43 -0.48 -30.63 -18.28
C LYS A 43 -1.42 -31.24 -17.24
N ALA A 44 -1.90 -32.45 -17.49
CA ALA A 44 -2.84 -33.09 -16.56
C ALA A 44 -2.18 -33.22 -15.19
N VAL A 45 -2.94 -32.99 -14.10
CA VAL A 45 -2.37 -32.99 -12.73
C VAL A 45 -1.56 -34.26 -12.46
N ARG A 46 -2.12 -35.43 -12.82
CA ARG A 46 -1.44 -36.73 -12.71
C ARG A 46 -0.09 -36.79 -13.43
N GLU A 47 0.03 -36.11 -14.56
CA GLU A 47 1.23 -36.10 -15.40
C GLU A 47 2.24 -35.08 -14.86
N ALA A 48 1.75 -33.96 -14.33
CA ALA A 48 2.57 -32.95 -13.67
C ALA A 48 3.22 -33.49 -12.39
N THR A 49 2.50 -34.32 -11.63
CA THR A 49 2.98 -34.89 -10.37
C THR A 49 3.60 -36.28 -10.52
N ALA A 50 3.60 -36.87 -11.72
CA ALA A 50 4.12 -38.23 -11.95
C ALA A 50 5.61 -38.40 -11.59
N THR A 51 6.37 -37.31 -11.60
CA THR A 51 7.82 -37.30 -11.30
C THR A 51 8.13 -36.91 -9.86
N LEU A 52 7.12 -36.55 -9.05
CA LEU A 52 7.32 -36.23 -7.64
C LEU A 52 7.41 -37.51 -6.82
N GLU A 53 8.24 -37.50 -5.79
CA GLU A 53 8.32 -38.61 -4.84
C GLU A 53 6.98 -38.75 -4.08
N PRO A 54 6.40 -39.96 -3.99
CA PRO A 54 5.20 -40.17 -3.21
C PRO A 54 5.49 -39.97 -1.72
N ALA A 55 4.56 -39.32 -1.00
CA ALA A 55 4.64 -39.12 0.44
C ALA A 55 4.77 -40.46 1.18
N SER A 56 5.60 -40.50 2.24
CA SER A 56 5.82 -41.69 3.04
C SER A 56 4.54 -42.11 3.75
N ALA A 57 4.24 -43.40 3.70
CA ALA A 57 3.13 -43.98 4.47
C ALA A 57 3.45 -44.18 5.96
N SER A 58 4.73 -44.03 6.33
CA SER A 58 5.23 -44.35 7.67
C SER A 58 5.37 -43.12 8.57
N GLU A 59 5.47 -41.93 7.98
CA GLU A 59 5.62 -40.66 8.70
C GLU A 59 4.41 -39.77 8.49
N PRO A 60 3.99 -39.02 9.53
CA PRO A 60 2.89 -38.08 9.37
C PRO A 60 3.32 -36.87 8.52
N ILE A 61 2.45 -36.46 7.59
CA ILE A 61 2.69 -35.42 6.56
C ILE A 61 3.33 -34.13 7.09
N TYR A 62 3.03 -33.73 8.33
CA TYR A 62 3.58 -32.50 8.91
C TYR A 62 5.09 -32.58 9.21
N VAL A 63 5.66 -33.78 9.40
CA VAL A 63 7.10 -33.99 9.63
C VAL A 63 7.88 -33.98 8.31
N GLU A 64 7.32 -34.58 7.26
CA GLU A 64 7.91 -34.54 5.91
C GLU A 64 7.94 -33.13 5.33
N ALA A 65 6.86 -32.35 5.52
CA ALA A 65 6.77 -30.98 5.05
C ALA A 65 7.86 -30.06 5.64
N SER A 66 8.23 -30.27 6.91
CA SER A 66 9.33 -29.54 7.55
C SER A 66 10.72 -29.92 7.02
N ASN A 67 10.90 -31.14 6.49
CA ASN A 67 12.20 -31.62 6.02
C ASN A 67 12.48 -31.26 4.55
N HIS A 68 11.45 -31.11 3.72
CA HIS A 68 11.58 -30.73 2.30
C HIS A 68 11.47 -29.22 2.03
N GLN A 69 11.36 -28.42 3.09
CA GLN A 69 11.36 -26.97 2.96
C GLN A 69 12.81 -26.46 2.88
N GLU A 70 13.44 -26.59 1.70
CA GLU A 70 14.44 -25.60 1.33
C GLU A 70 13.74 -24.22 1.35
N PRO A 71 14.35 -23.18 1.92
CA PRO A 71 13.70 -21.89 2.14
C PRO A 71 13.45 -21.18 0.80
N THR A 72 12.37 -21.55 0.14
CA THR A 72 11.74 -20.79 -0.93
C THR A 72 10.61 -19.98 -0.31
N THR A 73 11.00 -18.97 0.46
CA THR A 73 10.16 -17.80 0.69
C THR A 73 9.80 -17.24 -0.69
N PRO A 74 8.51 -17.00 -1.02
CA PRO A 74 8.20 -16.17 -2.17
C PRO A 74 8.93 -14.84 -1.99
N PRO A 75 9.36 -14.15 -3.06
CA PRO A 75 9.82 -12.77 -2.92
C PRO A 75 8.64 -11.98 -2.37
N VAL A 76 8.64 -11.80 -1.05
CA VAL A 76 7.93 -10.70 -0.42
C VAL A 76 8.51 -9.50 -1.14
N GLU A 77 7.68 -8.76 -1.86
CA GLU A 77 8.04 -7.42 -2.29
C GLU A 77 8.21 -6.62 -1.00
N THR A 78 9.39 -6.73 -0.41
CA THR A 78 9.85 -5.90 0.67
C THR A 78 9.79 -4.49 0.09
N SER A 79 8.81 -3.70 0.52
CA SER A 79 8.83 -2.30 0.17
C SER A 79 10.19 -1.74 0.62
N PRO A 80 10.76 -0.70 -0.02
CA PRO A 80 11.98 -0.06 0.50
C PRO A 80 11.86 0.44 1.97
N TYR A 81 10.67 0.34 2.56
CA TYR A 81 10.33 0.72 3.91
C TYR A 81 10.32 -0.47 4.89
N ASP A 82 10.18 -1.70 4.43
CA ASP A 82 10.23 -2.91 5.25
C ASP A 82 11.70 -3.34 5.44
N VAL A 83 12.22 -3.20 6.66
CA VAL A 83 13.57 -3.62 7.03
C VAL A 83 13.48 -4.49 8.26
N ASP A 84 14.05 -5.70 8.18
CA ASP A 84 14.16 -6.63 9.30
C ASP A 84 14.89 -5.98 10.47
N ASN A 85 14.22 -5.91 11.63
CA ASN A 85 14.67 -5.17 12.82
C ASN A 85 15.66 -5.95 13.71
N ASP A 86 16.37 -6.94 13.17
CA ASP A 86 17.25 -7.82 13.95
C ASP A 86 18.67 -7.27 14.14
N ILE A 87 18.79 -6.02 14.60
CA ILE A 87 20.07 -5.50 15.12
C ILE A 87 20.02 -5.66 16.64
N PRO A 88 20.91 -6.47 17.27
CA PRO A 88 20.97 -6.60 18.72
C PRO A 88 21.40 -5.26 19.33
N ALA A 89 20.43 -4.50 19.83
CA ALA A 89 20.65 -3.19 20.42
C ALA A 89 21.17 -3.29 21.87
N GLY A 90 22.20 -4.11 22.15
CA GLY A 90 22.80 -4.25 23.48
C GLY A 90 21.76 -4.28 24.63
N ASP A 91 21.94 -3.40 25.63
CA ASP A 91 21.04 -3.23 26.79
C ASP A 91 19.91 -2.20 26.60
N SER A 92 19.77 -1.58 25.42
CA SER A 92 18.74 -0.56 25.17
C SER A 92 17.84 -0.98 24.00
N PRO A 93 16.55 -1.23 24.21
CA PRO A 93 15.64 -1.68 23.15
C PRO A 93 15.31 -0.59 22.10
N VAL A 94 15.94 0.59 22.18
CA VAL A 94 15.62 1.74 21.33
C VAL A 94 16.53 1.76 20.10
N LEU A 95 15.97 1.42 18.94
CA LEU A 95 16.64 1.58 17.64
C LEU A 95 16.31 2.96 17.05
N ILE A 96 17.34 3.75 16.72
CA ILE A 96 17.20 5.06 16.05
C ILE A 96 17.59 4.90 14.59
N ARG A 97 16.62 4.95 13.68
CA ARG A 97 16.86 4.92 12.23
C ARG A 97 17.19 6.32 11.71
N ARG A 98 18.27 6.44 10.92
CA ARG A 98 18.65 7.69 10.23
C ARG A 98 18.41 7.53 8.73
N LYS A 99 17.66 8.45 8.13
CA LYS A 99 17.46 8.52 6.67
C LYS A 99 17.79 9.93 6.19
N VAL A 100 18.69 10.02 5.21
CA VAL A 100 19.06 11.27 4.55
C VAL A 100 18.34 11.32 3.22
N PHE A 101 17.58 12.39 2.98
CA PHE A 101 16.88 12.62 1.73
C PHE A 101 17.52 13.80 0.99
N PRO A 102 17.59 13.78 -0.36
CA PRO A 102 17.99 14.95 -1.12
C PRO A 102 17.00 16.09 -0.90
N ALA A 103 17.53 17.29 -0.64
CA ALA A 103 16.71 18.49 -0.41
C ALA A 103 16.11 18.97 -1.74
N ALA A 104 14.84 18.63 -1.98
CA ALA A 104 14.06 19.20 -3.06
C ALA A 104 13.30 20.44 -2.58
N SER A 105 13.44 21.56 -3.30
CA SER A 105 12.64 22.76 -3.07
C SER A 105 11.23 22.53 -3.63
N LEU A 106 10.24 22.49 -2.75
CA LEU A 106 8.84 22.18 -3.06
C LEU A 106 7.92 23.27 -2.53
N THR A 107 6.77 23.47 -3.18
CA THR A 107 5.70 24.27 -2.59
C THR A 107 4.98 23.47 -1.50
N LEU A 108 4.26 24.17 -0.62
CA LEU A 108 3.50 23.54 0.47
C LEU A 108 2.49 22.51 -0.09
N ASP A 109 1.76 22.88 -1.14
CA ASP A 109 0.77 21.99 -1.78
C ASP A 109 1.44 20.75 -2.39
N ASP A 110 2.58 20.91 -3.07
CA ASP A 110 3.35 19.78 -3.62
C ASP A 110 3.85 18.85 -2.50
N ALA A 111 4.24 19.41 -1.35
CA ALA A 111 4.69 18.63 -0.21
C ALA A 111 3.55 17.79 0.40
N VAL A 112 2.33 18.34 0.47
CA VAL A 112 1.13 17.59 0.89
C VAL A 112 0.84 16.44 -0.08
N ASP A 113 0.88 16.70 -1.39
CA ASP A 113 0.61 15.70 -2.41
C ASP A 113 1.63 14.55 -2.35
N ASN A 114 2.91 14.87 -2.17
CA ASN A 114 3.97 13.87 -1.99
C ASN A 114 3.83 13.11 -0.66
N MET A 115 3.40 13.77 0.42
CA MET A 115 3.14 13.10 1.70
C MET A 115 2.03 12.04 1.57
N GLU A 116 0.93 12.38 0.88
CA GLU A 116 -0.17 11.45 0.62
C GLU A 116 0.24 10.34 -0.36
N LEU A 117 1.06 10.64 -1.37
CA LEU A 117 1.56 9.67 -2.33
C LEU A 117 2.47 8.62 -1.69
N VAL A 118 3.35 9.05 -0.78
CA VAL A 118 4.23 8.14 -0.02
C VAL A 118 3.46 7.43 1.09
N GLY A 119 2.34 7.98 1.55
CA GLY A 119 1.53 7.41 2.63
C GLY A 119 2.19 7.54 4.00
N HIS A 120 2.99 8.59 4.21
CA HIS A 120 3.63 8.87 5.50
C HIS A 120 2.87 9.96 6.27
N ASN A 121 3.01 9.96 7.59
CA ASN A 121 2.36 10.95 8.45
C ASN A 121 3.02 12.33 8.39
N PHE A 122 4.24 12.41 7.88
CA PHE A 122 5.00 13.64 7.72
C PHE A 122 5.86 13.60 6.46
N TYR A 123 6.22 14.77 5.94
CA TYR A 123 7.10 14.94 4.81
C TYR A 123 8.02 16.15 5.02
N LEU A 124 9.35 15.92 4.92
CA LEU A 124 10.39 16.94 5.08
C LEU A 124 10.76 17.50 3.71
N PHE A 125 10.79 18.82 3.57
CA PHE A 125 11.10 19.52 2.33
C PHE A 125 11.80 20.86 2.61
N VAL A 126 12.28 21.51 1.56
CA VAL A 126 12.68 22.92 1.62
C VAL A 126 11.56 23.73 0.98
N ASP A 127 10.97 24.66 1.71
CA ASP A 127 9.90 25.49 1.17
C ASP A 127 10.45 26.40 0.07
N LYS A 128 9.82 26.39 -1.10
CA LYS A 128 10.21 27.18 -2.26
C LYS A 128 10.03 28.69 -2.04
N GLU A 129 9.11 29.11 -1.19
CA GLU A 129 8.83 30.54 -0.94
C GLU A 129 9.82 31.14 0.05
N THR A 130 10.06 30.46 1.18
CA THR A 130 10.91 30.95 2.27
C THR A 130 12.34 30.42 2.20
N ASN A 131 12.60 29.39 1.39
CA ASN A 131 13.86 28.67 1.28
C ASN A 131 14.35 28.08 2.63
N THR A 132 13.40 27.76 3.51
CA THR A 132 13.66 27.19 4.84
C THR A 132 13.31 25.70 4.89
N PRO A 133 14.01 24.89 5.71
CA PRO A 133 13.60 23.52 5.97
C PRO A 133 12.25 23.49 6.70
N SER A 134 11.31 22.77 6.12
CA SER A 134 9.93 22.67 6.61
C SER A 134 9.44 21.22 6.60
N VAL A 135 8.55 20.90 7.53
CA VAL A 135 7.90 19.60 7.64
C VAL A 135 6.40 19.79 7.61
N VAL A 136 5.73 19.15 6.65
CA VAL A 136 4.27 19.00 6.66
C VAL A 136 3.90 17.70 7.37
N TYR A 137 2.81 17.70 8.12
CA TYR A 137 2.29 16.52 8.82
C TYR A 137 0.78 16.48 8.86
N ARG A 138 0.24 15.27 9.01
CA ARG A 138 -1.20 15.02 9.08
C ARG A 138 -1.75 15.27 10.49
N ARG A 139 -2.83 16.05 10.58
CA ARG A 139 -3.63 16.28 11.80
C ARG A 139 -4.97 15.52 11.70
N ARG A 140 -5.78 15.60 12.76
CA ARG A 140 -7.09 14.92 12.82
C ARG A 140 -8.09 15.58 11.87
N GLY A 141 -8.99 14.80 11.29
CA GLY A 141 -10.14 15.32 10.54
C GLY A 141 -9.79 16.05 9.24
N TRP A 142 -8.86 15.51 8.44
CA TRP A 142 -8.45 16.07 7.13
C TRP A 142 -7.77 17.44 7.22
N THR A 143 -7.14 17.73 8.36
CA THR A 143 -6.32 18.93 8.53
C THR A 143 -4.84 18.60 8.39
N TYR A 144 -4.08 19.55 7.87
CA TYR A 144 -2.63 19.46 7.70
C TYR A 144 -1.97 20.56 8.53
N GLY A 145 -0.81 20.27 9.10
CA GLY A 145 0.01 21.24 9.80
C GLY A 145 1.39 21.33 9.15
N VAL A 146 2.01 22.51 9.23
CA VAL A 146 3.38 22.74 8.77
C VAL A 146 4.19 23.28 9.95
N ILE A 147 5.41 22.78 10.11
CA ILE A 147 6.41 23.30 11.04
C ILE A 147 7.60 23.73 10.20
N THR A 148 8.03 24.96 10.38
CA THR A 148 9.15 25.56 9.65
C THR A 148 10.23 25.96 10.64
N LEU A 149 11.49 25.75 10.28
CA LEU A 149 12.63 26.31 11.00
C LEU A 149 12.95 27.70 10.48
N ASP A 150 13.48 28.55 11.36
CA ASP A 150 13.99 29.85 10.93
C ASP A 150 15.13 29.72 9.94
N SER A 151 15.23 30.70 9.04
CA SER A 151 16.26 30.74 7.98
C SER A 151 17.70 30.68 8.49
N THR A 152 17.94 31.13 9.72
CA THR A 152 19.25 31.11 10.37
C THR A 152 19.48 29.85 11.20
N CYS A 153 18.43 29.05 11.48
CA CYS A 153 18.48 27.88 12.37
C CYS A 153 19.23 28.14 13.69
N GLU A 154 19.24 29.38 14.18
CA GLU A 154 19.92 29.75 15.43
C GLU A 154 19.00 29.55 16.63
N PRO A 155 19.53 29.17 17.81
CA PRO A 155 18.74 29.08 19.02
C PRO A 155 18.35 30.49 19.48
N GLY A 156 17.14 30.93 19.12
CA GLY A 156 16.55 32.20 19.53
C GLY A 156 15.16 32.02 20.15
N ASP A 157 14.81 32.89 21.09
CA ASP A 157 13.45 33.03 21.66
C ASP A 157 12.58 33.91 20.75
N GLU A 158 12.59 33.65 19.43
CA GLU A 158 11.69 34.36 18.52
C GLU A 158 10.23 33.88 18.73
N PRO A 159 9.24 34.78 18.65
CA PRO A 159 7.85 34.42 18.87
C PRO A 159 7.35 33.48 17.76
N VAL A 160 6.66 32.40 18.14
CA VAL A 160 6.05 31.45 17.18
C VAL A 160 4.94 32.14 16.39
N GLU A 161 5.15 32.32 15.08
CA GLU A 161 4.12 32.84 14.18
C GLU A 161 3.17 31.71 13.70
N GLU A 162 1.88 31.83 14.00
CA GLU A 162 0.84 30.91 13.50
C GLU A 162 0.06 31.55 12.33
N LYS A 163 0.10 30.91 11.15
CA LYS A 163 -0.70 31.31 9.98
C LYS A 163 -1.50 30.11 9.46
N ILE A 164 -2.79 30.29 9.24
CA ILE A 164 -3.67 29.27 8.67
C ILE A 164 -3.77 29.51 7.16
N HIS A 165 -3.29 28.55 6.38
CA HIS A 165 -3.41 28.57 4.93
C HIS A 165 -4.44 27.53 4.46
N ALA A 166 -5.29 27.92 3.52
CA ALA A 166 -6.20 27.00 2.84
C ALA A 166 -5.46 26.28 1.70
N TYR A 167 -5.63 24.96 1.63
CA TYR A 167 -5.04 24.13 0.58
C TYR A 167 -5.55 24.56 -0.80
N ARG A 168 -4.62 24.81 -1.75
CA ARG A 168 -4.91 25.25 -3.13
C ARG A 168 -5.90 26.42 -3.26
N SER A 169 -5.74 27.46 -2.45
CA SER A 169 -6.65 28.63 -2.48
C SER A 169 -6.57 29.47 -3.76
N ASN A 170 -5.51 29.34 -4.56
CA ASN A 170 -5.29 30.11 -5.79
C ASN A 170 -5.74 29.40 -7.08
N ASP A 171 -6.32 28.21 -7.01
CA ASP A 171 -6.84 27.54 -8.21
C ASP A 171 -8.12 28.27 -8.67
N GLN A 172 -8.03 28.94 -9.83
CA GLN A 172 -9.17 29.56 -10.50
C GLN A 172 -10.30 28.54 -10.61
N ALA A 173 -11.50 28.96 -10.23
CA ALA A 173 -12.72 28.18 -10.38
C ALA A 173 -12.74 27.50 -11.76
N ALA A 174 -12.90 26.18 -11.77
CA ALA A 174 -13.12 25.41 -12.98
C ALA A 174 -14.22 26.10 -13.80
N THR A 175 -13.83 26.71 -14.91
CA THR A 175 -14.77 27.35 -15.83
C THR A 175 -15.57 26.22 -16.47
N ALA A 176 -16.88 26.26 -16.29
CA ALA A 176 -17.85 25.25 -16.73
C ALA A 176 -17.94 25.12 -18.25
#